data_AF-A0A969N1L5-F1
#
_entry.id   AF-A0A969N1L5-F1
#
_cell.length_a   1.000
_cell.length_b   1.000
_cell.length_c   1.000
_cell.angle_alpha   90.00
_cell.angle_beta   90.00
_cell.angle_gamma   90.00
#
_symmetry.space_group_name_H-M   'P 1'
#
loop_
_entity.id
_entity.type
_entity.pdbx_description
1 polymer ?
#
loop_
_entity_poly.entity_id
_entity_poly.type
_entity_poly.pdbx_seq_one_letter_code
_entity_poly.pdbx_strand_id
1 'polypeptide(L)'
;MSSLAQALNHENFDVRWRAAEALGQIGTEQAVKGLIRASRDDAFFVSNRATQALENIGTKQAVEGLIHILKDRKHHVLCNSALSLWRNNRLNQK
;
A
#
# COMPACT_ATOMS: atom_id res chain seq x y z
N MET A 1 9.77 -18.13 8.41
CA MET A 1 8.70 -17.11 8.52
C MET A 1 9.28 -15.81 7.98
N SER A 2 8.84 -15.19 6.89
CA SER A 2 7.59 -15.25 6.12
C SER A 2 7.90 -15.04 4.63
N SER A 3 7.66 -16.07 3.81
CA SER A 3 8.03 -16.15 2.38
C SER A 3 7.46 -15.01 1.51
N LEU A 4 6.30 -14.46 1.89
CA LEU A 4 5.65 -13.37 1.16
C LEU A 4 6.32 -12.00 1.36
N ALA A 5 6.80 -11.69 2.56
CA ALA A 5 7.51 -10.43 2.79
C ALA A 5 8.87 -10.39 2.06
N GLN A 6 9.49 -11.55 1.86
CA GLN A 6 10.70 -11.68 1.07
C GLN A 6 10.41 -11.55 -0.44
N ALA A 7 9.28 -12.11 -0.90
CA ALA A 7 8.83 -11.99 -2.29
C ALA A 7 8.54 -10.54 -2.72
N LEU A 8 8.29 -9.62 -1.78
CA LEU A 8 8.21 -8.19 -2.07
C LEU A 8 9.54 -7.55 -2.50
N ASN A 9 10.67 -8.22 -2.34
CA ASN A 9 11.98 -7.73 -2.82
C ASN A 9 12.49 -8.54 -4.02
N HIS A 10 11.63 -9.33 -4.65
CA HIS A 10 12.02 -10.14 -5.79
C HIS A 10 12.29 -9.26 -7.03
N GLU A 11 13.26 -9.63 -7.86
CA GLU A 11 13.66 -8.84 -9.04
C GLU A 11 12.52 -8.69 -10.06
N ASN A 12 11.76 -9.77 -10.24
CA ASN A 12 10.56 -9.79 -11.08
C ASN A 12 9.37 -9.07 -10.40
N PHE A 13 8.87 -8.02 -11.04
CA PHE A 13 7.74 -7.22 -10.56
C PHE A 13 6.43 -8.03 -10.47
N ASP A 14 6.23 -9.08 -11.28
CA ASP A 14 5.04 -9.94 -11.20
C ASP A 14 5.00 -10.71 -9.88
N VAL A 15 6.17 -11.14 -9.39
CA VAL A 15 6.30 -11.83 -8.10
C VAL A 15 6.00 -10.85 -6.97
N ARG A 16 6.51 -9.61 -7.06
CA ARG A 16 6.23 -8.56 -6.08
C ARG A 16 4.75 -8.18 -6.05
N TRP A 17 4.12 -8.06 -7.21
CA TRP A 17 2.68 -7.79 -7.35
C TRP A 17 1.86 -8.87 -6.64
N ARG A 18 2.12 -10.14 -6.94
CA ARG A 18 1.39 -11.28 -6.35
C ARG A 18 1.60 -11.36 -4.84
N ALA A 19 2.82 -11.04 -4.38
CA ALA A 19 3.11 -10.97 -2.96
C ALA A 19 2.32 -9.84 -2.28
N ALA A 20 2.24 -8.65 -2.88
CA ALA A 20 1.42 -7.56 -2.37
C ALA A 20 -0.07 -7.93 -2.31
N GLU A 21 -0.60 -8.56 -3.35
CA GLU A 21 -2.00 -9.03 -3.37
C GLU A 21 -2.29 -10.03 -2.25
N ALA A 22 -1.45 -11.05 -2.09
CA ALA A 22 -1.62 -12.07 -1.06
C ALA A 22 -1.46 -11.48 0.36
N LEU A 23 -0.53 -10.54 0.56
CA LEU A 23 -0.42 -9.82 1.83
C LEU A 23 -1.67 -8.96 2.12
N GLY A 24 -2.25 -8.35 1.09
CA GLY A 24 -3.53 -7.64 1.18
C GLY A 24 -4.66 -8.52 1.70
N GLN A 25 -4.75 -9.75 1.20
CA GLN A 25 -5.74 -10.73 1.65
C GLN A 25 -5.49 -11.23 3.08
N ILE A 26 -4.22 -11.34 3.47
CA ILE A 26 -3.84 -11.81 4.83
C ILE A 26 -4.24 -10.77 5.89
N GLY A 27 -4.06 -9.47 5.60
CA GLY A 27 -4.53 -8.39 6.47
C GLY A 27 -3.90 -8.29 7.87
N THR A 28 -2.83 -9.06 8.15
CA THR A 28 -2.12 -9.01 9.44
C THR A 28 -1.27 -7.74 9.56
N GLU A 29 -0.91 -7.35 10.79
CA GLU A 29 -0.03 -6.19 11.01
C GLU A 29 1.33 -6.32 10.27
N GLN A 30 1.88 -7.53 10.19
CA GLN A 30 3.09 -7.78 9.42
C GLN A 30 2.87 -7.59 7.91
N ALA A 31 1.71 -7.99 7.41
CA ALA A 31 1.33 -7.76 6.02
C ALA A 31 1.18 -6.27 5.73
N VAL A 32 0.55 -5.50 6.61
CA VAL A 32 0.43 -4.03 6.49
C VAL A 32 1.80 -3.37 6.41
N LYS A 33 2.76 -3.76 7.26
CA LYS A 33 4.14 -3.24 7.20
C LYS A 33 4.82 -3.57 5.86
N GLY A 34 4.63 -4.78 5.35
CA GLY A 34 5.15 -5.19 4.04
C GLY A 34 4.54 -4.36 2.90
N LEU A 35 3.22 -4.17 2.93
CA LEU A 35 2.47 -3.41 1.93
C LEU A 35 2.87 -1.93 1.91
N ILE A 36 3.10 -1.30 3.07
CA ILE A 36 3.60 0.09 3.14
C ILE A 36 4.95 0.24 2.42
N ARG A 37 5.81 -0.77 2.51
CA ARG A 37 7.07 -0.80 1.75
C ARG A 37 6.82 -0.99 0.25
N ALA A 38 5.95 -1.93 -0.11
CA ALA A 38 5.60 -2.23 -1.51
C ALA A 38 4.87 -1.07 -2.22
N SER A 39 4.14 -0.22 -1.49
CA SER A 39 3.54 1.00 -2.06
C SER A 39 4.56 2.05 -2.50
N ARG A 40 5.84 1.87 -2.16
CA ARG A 40 6.95 2.71 -2.63
C ARG A 40 7.78 2.05 -3.73
N ASP A 41 7.30 0.93 -4.29
CA ASP A 41 7.98 0.23 -5.38
C ASP A 41 8.00 1.09 -6.64
N ASP A 42 9.11 1.01 -7.39
CA ASP A 42 9.30 1.73 -8.66
C ASP A 42 8.31 1.26 -9.74
N ALA A 43 7.88 -0.02 -9.67
CA ALA A 43 6.88 -0.54 -10.57
C ALA A 43 5.48 -0.03 -10.17
N PHE A 44 4.87 0.78 -11.05
CA PHE A 44 3.52 1.32 -10.87
C PHE A 44 2.48 0.26 -10.51
N PHE A 45 2.56 -0.91 -11.15
CA PHE A 45 1.64 -2.01 -10.87
C PHE A 45 1.76 -2.47 -9.41
N VAL A 46 2.98 -2.76 -8.94
CA VAL A 46 3.23 -3.25 -7.57
C VAL A 46 2.77 -2.23 -6.54
N SER A 47 3.12 -0.96 -6.73
CA SER A 47 2.76 0.11 -5.80
C SER A 47 1.27 0.41 -5.77
N ASN A 48 0.59 0.40 -6.93
CA ASN A 48 -0.86 0.53 -7.02
C ASN A 48 -1.57 -0.63 -6.32
N ARG A 49 -1.12 -1.88 -6.51
CA ARG A 49 -1.72 -3.05 -5.87
C ARG A 49 -1.54 -3.04 -4.35
N ALA A 50 -0.35 -2.66 -3.89
CA ALA A 50 -0.07 -2.52 -2.47
C ALA A 50 -0.94 -1.42 -1.83
N THR A 51 -1.14 -0.31 -2.52
CA THR A 51 -2.00 0.79 -2.06
C THR A 51 -3.46 0.36 -1.97
N GLN A 52 -3.98 -0.32 -3.00
CA GLN A 52 -5.35 -0.89 -2.97
C GLN A 52 -5.51 -1.92 -1.85
N ALA A 53 -4.51 -2.76 -1.61
CA ALA A 53 -4.52 -3.71 -0.51
C ALA A 53 -4.57 -3.00 0.85
N LEU A 54 -3.80 -1.93 1.05
CA LEU A 54 -3.86 -1.11 2.27
C LEU A 54 -5.23 -0.42 2.45
N GLU A 55 -5.80 0.10 1.37
CA GLU A 55 -7.15 0.68 1.39
C GLU A 55 -8.21 -0.36 1.78
N ASN A 56 -8.14 -1.56 1.19
CA ASN A 56 -9.07 -2.66 1.49
C ASN A 56 -8.93 -3.18 2.92
N ILE A 57 -7.71 -3.20 3.46
CA ILE A 57 -7.47 -3.60 4.86
C ILE A 57 -8.13 -2.60 5.82
N GLY A 58 -8.07 -1.29 5.52
CA GLY A 58 -8.81 -0.27 6.25
C GLY A 58 -8.44 -0.09 7.74
N THR A 59 -7.36 -0.74 8.20
CA THR A 59 -6.91 -0.63 9.60
C THR A 59 -6.30 0.74 9.87
N LYS A 60 -6.35 1.18 11.13
CA LYS A 60 -5.74 2.46 11.54
C LYS A 60 -4.27 2.56 11.12
N GLN A 61 -3.53 1.46 11.24
CA GLN A 61 -2.12 1.37 10.85
C GLN A 61 -1.91 1.50 9.32
N ALA A 62 -2.80 0.91 8.51
CA ALA A 62 -2.77 1.06 7.06
C ALA A 62 -3.07 2.50 6.63
N VAL A 63 -4.08 3.13 7.24
CA VAL A 63 -4.45 4.53 6.98
C VAL A 63 -3.31 5.48 7.37
N GLU A 64 -2.70 5.30 8.54
CA GLU A 64 -1.53 6.09 8.97
C GLU A 64 -0.34 5.92 8.02
N GLY A 65 -0.07 4.68 7.58
CA GLY A 65 0.96 4.39 6.58
C GLY A 65 0.72 5.11 5.25
N LEU A 66 -0.50 5.07 4.75
CA LEU A 66 -0.92 5.78 3.53
C LEU A 66 -0.77 7.30 3.70
N ILE A 67 -1.19 7.88 4.82
CA ILE A 67 -1.02 9.31 5.12
C ILE A 67 0.47 9.71 5.11
N HIS A 68 1.34 8.85 5.64
CA HIS A 68 2.77 9.11 5.65
C HIS A 68 3.36 9.08 4.23
N ILE A 69 2.96 8.12 3.40
CA ILE A 69 3.35 8.04 1.98
C ILE A 69 2.84 9.26 1.19
N LEU A 70 1.61 9.71 1.47
CA LEU A 70 1.00 10.90 0.87
C LEU A 70 1.76 12.20 1.15
N LYS A 71 2.34 12.31 2.36
CA LYS A 71 3.16 13.48 2.74
C LYS A 71 4.53 13.47 2.07
N ASP A 72 5.02 12.30 1.67
CA ASP A 72 6.29 12.15 0.99
C ASP A 72 6.13 12.54 -0.49
N ARG A 73 6.29 13.83 -0.77
CA ARG A 73 5.95 14.56 -2.01
C ARG A 73 6.62 14.07 -3.31
N LYS A 74 7.29 12.91 -3.31
CA LYS A 74 8.08 12.39 -4.44
C LYS A 74 7.46 11.18 -5.15
N HIS A 75 6.45 10.53 -4.59
CA HIS A 75 5.93 9.30 -5.19
C HIS A 75 4.72 9.58 -6.12
N HIS A 76 4.97 9.44 -7.42
CA HIS A 76 4.05 9.59 -8.56
C HIS A 76 2.79 8.69 -8.52
N VAL A 77 2.61 7.87 -7.48
CA VAL A 77 1.66 6.75 -7.45
C VAL A 77 0.24 7.20 -7.08
N LEU A 78 0.07 8.45 -6.64
CA LEU A 78 -1.06 8.86 -5.80
C LEU A 78 -2.24 9.54 -6.51
N CYS A 79 -2.25 9.69 -7.84
CA CYS A 79 -3.32 10.45 -8.51
C CYS A 79 -4.73 9.90 -8.28
N ASN A 80 -4.90 8.61 -7.98
CA ASN A 80 -6.22 8.02 -7.78
C ASN A 80 -6.56 7.75 -6.31
N SER A 81 -5.63 7.20 -5.54
CA SER A 81 -5.81 6.85 -4.12
C SER A 81 -5.79 8.05 -3.16
N ALA A 82 -4.90 9.02 -3.38
CA ALA A 82 -4.85 10.23 -2.55
C ALA A 82 -6.15 11.03 -2.61
N LEU A 83 -6.76 11.09 -3.80
CA LEU A 83 -7.98 11.84 -4.02
C LEU A 83 -9.17 11.21 -3.28
N SER A 84 -9.22 9.88 -3.23
CA SER A 84 -10.22 9.10 -2.49
C SER A 84 -10.14 9.37 -0.98
N LEU A 85 -8.95 9.23 -0.39
CA LEU A 85 -8.77 9.39 1.05
C LEU A 85 -8.81 10.86 1.50
N TRP A 86 -8.29 11.78 0.69
CA TRP A 86 -8.42 13.22 0.98
C TRP A 86 -9.87 13.70 0.87
N ARG A 87 -10.65 13.23 -0.12
CA ARG A 87 -12.09 13.51 -0.18
C ARG A 87 -12.81 12.97 1.07
N ASN A 88 -12.53 11.74 1.47
CA ASN A 88 -13.21 11.14 2.63
C ASN A 88 -12.82 11.80 3.97
N ASN A 89 -11.56 12.14 4.17
CA ASN A 89 -11.12 12.80 5.41
C ASN A 89 -11.63 14.26 5.50
N ARG A 90 -11.68 14.99 4.37
CA ARG A 90 -12.20 16.37 4.31
C ARG A 90 -13.72 16.46 4.54
N LEU A 91 -14.47 15.40 4.23
CA LEU A 91 -15.92 15.34 4.49
C LEU A 91 -16.27 15.08 5.96
N ASN A 92 -15.35 14.51 6.75
CA ASN A 92 -15.54 14.24 8.19
C ASN A 92 -15.09 15.40 9.11
N GLN A 93 -14.78 16.58 8.55
CA GLN A 93 -14.47 17.80 9.33
C GLN A 93 -15.49 18.93 9.13
N LYS A 94 -16.75 18.59 8.80
CA LYS A 94 -17.88 19.53 8.87
C LYS A 94 -18.90 19.05 9.89
#